data_AF-A0A6G0UCK4-F1
#
_entry.id   AF-A0A6G0UCK4-F1
#
_cell.length_a   1.000
_cell.length_b   1.000
_cell.length_c   1.000
_cell.angle_alpha   90.00
_cell.angle_beta   90.00
_cell.angle_gamma   90.00
#
_symmetry.space_group_name_H-M   'P 1'
#
loop_
_entity.id
_entity.type
_entity.pdbx_description
1 polymer ?
#
loop_
_entity_poly.entity_id
_entity_poly.type
_entity_poly.pdbx_seq_one_letter_code
_entity_poly.pdbx_strand_id
1 'polypeptide(L)'
;FCHSKVRLKDVQTLTLNRGQYTTGRRNSPVPQLKCVGGSAQGQYTPAVVQCYNRGFDGVDVQWECKADMPREYAFGRVSFI
;
A
#
# COMPACT_ATOMS: atom_id res chain seq x y z
N PHE A 1 20.91 -0.54 19.31
CA PHE A 1 19.66 -0.42 18.52
C PHE A 1 19.99 0.01 17.10
N CYS A 2 20.05 -0.92 16.15
CA CYS A 2 20.36 -0.60 14.76
C CYS A 2 19.08 -0.14 14.05
N HIS A 3 19.01 1.13 13.63
CA HIS A 3 17.92 1.62 12.78
C HIS A 3 18.22 1.22 11.32
N SER A 4 17.50 0.22 10.80
CA SER A 4 17.53 -0.11 9.38
C SER A 4 16.82 0.99 8.59
N LYS A 5 17.60 1.84 7.91
CA LYS A 5 17.08 2.75 6.89
C LYS A 5 17.25 2.08 5.53
N VAL A 6 16.18 2.07 4.75
CA VAL A 6 16.16 1.54 3.38
C VAL A 6 15.76 2.67 2.46
N ARG A 7 16.37 2.78 1.27
CA ARG A 7 15.92 3.74 0.26
C ARG A 7 14.64 3.20 -0.36
N LEU A 8 13.64 4.06 -0.54
CA LEU A 8 12.33 3.63 -1.04
C LEU A 8 12.44 2.91 -2.41
N LYS A 9 13.32 3.40 -3.29
CA LYS A 9 13.61 2.79 -4.60
C LYS A 9 14.20 1.37 -4.54
N ASP A 10 14.82 1.00 -3.42
CA ASP A 10 15.42 -0.33 -3.23
C ASP A 10 14.40 -1.32 -2.63
N VAL A 11 13.20 -0.85 -2.24
CA VAL A 11 12.12 -1.71 -1.75
C VAL A 11 11.48 -2.41 -2.95
N GLN A 12 11.50 -3.75 -2.94
CA GLN A 12 10.97 -4.55 -4.05
C GLN A 12 9.47 -4.81 -3.91
N THR A 13 8.99 -5.05 -2.69
CA THR A 13 7.61 -5.44 -2.43
C THR A 13 7.15 -4.90 -1.09
N LEU A 14 5.90 -4.45 -1.06
CA LEU A 14 5.17 -4.08 0.15
C LEU A 14 3.99 -5.02 0.32
N THR A 15 3.89 -5.66 1.49
CA THR A 15 2.71 -6.42 1.88
C THR A 15 1.96 -5.64 2.94
N LEU A 16 0.80 -5.12 2.56
CA LEU A 16 -0.04 -4.27 3.40
C LEU A 16 -1.22 -5.10 3.91
N ASN A 17 -1.49 -5.02 5.21
CA ASN A 17 -2.50 -5.84 5.86
C ASN A 17 -3.60 -4.97 6.49
N ARG A 18 -4.86 -5.40 6.34
CA ARG A 18 -6.02 -4.72 6.92
C ARG A 18 -5.93 -4.77 8.45
N GLY A 19 -6.17 -3.62 9.09
CA GLY A 19 -6.07 -3.48 10.55
C GLY A 19 -4.65 -3.33 11.10
N GLN A 20 -3.63 -3.47 10.26
CA GLN A 20 -2.25 -3.18 10.64
C GLN A 20 -1.91 -1.70 10.42
N TYR A 21 -0.93 -1.21 11.17
CA TYR A 21 -0.49 0.19 11.14
C TYR A 21 0.95 0.30 10.64
N THR A 22 1.29 1.45 10.08
CA THR A 22 2.65 1.78 9.68
C THR A 22 3.53 2.03 10.90
N THR A 23 4.83 1.74 10.79
CA THR A 23 5.78 2.13 11.82
C THR A 23 6.07 3.62 11.70
N GLY A 24 5.85 4.39 12.77
CA GLY A 24 6.09 5.83 12.78
C GLY A 24 7.06 6.23 13.89
N ARG A 25 8.16 6.92 13.54
CA ARG A 25 9.06 7.54 14.53
C ARG A 25 8.81 9.04 14.70
N ARG A 26 8.53 9.73 13.59
CA ARG A 26 8.30 11.19 13.57
C ARG A 26 6.82 11.55 13.58
N ASN A 27 5.98 10.70 13.00
CA ASN A 27 4.55 10.87 12.91
C ASN A 27 3.85 9.70 13.60
N SER A 28 2.61 9.91 14.04
CA SER A 28 1.76 8.85 14.56
C SER A 28 1.54 7.75 13.51
N PRO A 29 1.53 6.47 13.91
CA PRO A 29 1.16 5.36 13.04
C PRO A 29 -0.18 5.58 12.33
N VAL A 30 -0.24 5.28 11.03
CA VAL A 30 -1.48 5.31 10.23
C VAL A 30 -1.82 3.90 9.74
N PRO A 31 -3.09 3.59 9.42
CA PRO A 31 -3.44 2.30 8.84
C PRO A 31 -2.65 2.02 7.55
N GLN A 32 -2.16 0.79 7.39
CA GLN A 32 -1.46 0.36 6.16
C GLN A 32 -2.38 0.33 4.94
N LEU A 33 -3.67 0.01 5.17
CA LEU A 33 -4.71 0.01 4.15
C LEU A 33 -5.86 0.91 4.59
N LYS A 34 -6.30 1.79 3.69
CA LYS A 34 -7.47 2.65 3.90
C LYS A 34 -8.26 2.76 2.61
N CYS A 35 -9.52 2.33 2.64
CA CYS A 35 -10.47 2.60 1.56
C CYS A 35 -10.99 4.04 1.72
N VAL A 36 -10.71 4.89 0.74
CA VAL A 36 -11.02 6.34 0.78
C VAL A 36 -12.19 6.74 -0.13
N GLY A 37 -12.74 5.81 -0.90
CA GLY A 37 -13.78 6.09 -1.89
C GLY A 37 -14.01 4.93 -2.85
N GLY A 38 -14.78 5.20 -3.91
CA GLY A 38 -15.12 4.26 -4.97
C GLY A 38 -16.58 3.79 -4.89
N SER A 39 -17.13 3.35 -6.02
CA SER A 39 -18.52 2.88 -6.12
C SER A 39 -18.81 1.65 -5.26
N ALA A 40 -17.80 0.86 -4.95
CA ALA A 40 -17.87 -0.33 -4.10
C ALA A 40 -17.47 -0.08 -2.63
N GLN A 41 -17.34 1.18 -2.20
CA GLN A 41 -16.95 1.51 -0.83
C GLN A 41 -17.93 0.89 0.19
N GLY A 42 -17.38 0.24 1.23
CA GLY A 42 -18.16 -0.43 2.27
C GLY A 42 -18.71 -1.80 1.91
N GLN A 43 -18.64 -2.21 0.63
CA GLN A 43 -19.11 -3.53 0.17
C GLN A 43 -18.06 -4.61 0.39
N TYR A 44 -16.81 -4.30 0.03
CA TYR A 44 -15.70 -5.22 0.15
C TYR A 44 -14.41 -4.46 0.45
N THR A 45 -13.52 -5.06 1.23
CA THR A 45 -12.19 -4.52 1.49
C THR A 45 -11.20 -5.67 1.62
N PRO A 46 -10.16 -5.75 0.77
CA PRO A 46 -9.21 -6.85 0.79
C PRO A 46 -8.49 -6.91 2.14
N ALA A 47 -8.23 -8.12 2.61
CA ALA A 47 -7.49 -8.34 3.84
C ALA A 47 -5.99 -8.06 3.67
N VAL A 48 -5.45 -8.36 2.49
CA VAL A 48 -4.03 -8.20 2.16
C VAL A 48 -3.93 -7.59 0.76
N VAL A 49 -3.01 -6.63 0.60
CA VAL A 49 -2.63 -6.07 -0.70
C VAL A 49 -1.11 -6.19 -0.84
N GLN A 50 -0.67 -6.76 -1.95
CA GLN A 50 0.75 -6.83 -2.31
C GLN A 50 1.05 -5.82 -3.40
N CYS A 51 1.99 -4.91 -3.13
CA CYS A 51 2.43 -3.92 -4.09
C CYS A 51 3.88 -4.20 -4.50
N TYR A 52 4.14 -4.19 -5.80
CA TYR A 52 5.44 -4.48 -6.39
C TYR A 52 6.03 -3.22 -7.01
N ASN A 53 7.31 -3.00 -6.77
CA ASN A 53 8.06 -1.93 -7.40
C ASN A 53 8.29 -2.29 -8.88
N ARG A 54 7.78 -1.45 -9.79
CA ARG A 54 7.88 -1.57 -11.25
C ARG A 54 8.89 -0.63 -11.87
N GLY A 55 9.64 0.10 -11.06
CA GLY A 55 10.67 1.03 -11.48
C GLY A 55 10.56 2.38 -10.78
N PHE A 56 11.48 3.26 -11.14
CA PHE A 56 11.56 4.62 -10.64
C PHE A 56 11.53 5.56 -11.84
N ASP A 57 10.65 6.55 -11.83
CA ASP A 57 10.46 7.47 -12.97
C ASP A 57 11.36 8.72 -12.91
N GLY A 58 12.22 8.81 -11.90
CA GLY A 58 13.03 10.01 -11.62
C GLY A 58 12.55 10.81 -10.42
N VAL A 59 11.28 10.61 -10.01
CA VAL A 59 10.65 11.31 -8.88
C VAL A 59 10.20 10.29 -7.83
N ASP A 60 9.39 9.31 -8.22
CA ASP A 60 8.76 8.33 -7.34
C ASP A 60 8.86 6.89 -7.87
N VAL A 61 8.67 5.95 -6.93
CA VAL A 61 8.58 4.52 -7.27
C VAL A 61 7.20 4.24 -7.87
N GLN A 62 7.20 3.55 -9.00
CA GLN A 62 6.00 3.10 -9.68
C GLN A 62 5.54 1.78 -9.06
N TRP A 63 4.42 1.79 -8.36
CA TRP A 63 3.90 0.62 -7.66
C TRP A 63 2.76 -0.03 -8.43
N GLU A 64 2.82 -1.34 -8.63
CA GLU A 64 1.68 -2.16 -9.06
C GLU A 64 1.13 -2.92 -7.87
N CYS A 65 -0.13 -2.68 -7.49
CA CYS A 65 -0.78 -3.39 -6.39
C CYS A 65 -1.75 -4.46 -6.87
N LYS A 66 -1.72 -5.60 -6.18
CA LYS A 66 -2.59 -6.76 -6.40
C LYS A 66 -3.20 -7.21 -5.08
N ALA A 67 -4.42 -7.70 -5.18
CA ALA A 67 -5.11 -8.36 -4.08
C ALA A 67 -6.03 -9.44 -4.65
N ASP A 68 -6.29 -10.45 -3.85
CA ASP A 68 -7.33 -11.42 -4.15
C ASP A 68 -8.69 -10.79 -3.87
N MET A 69 -9.47 -10.55 -4.92
CA MET A 69 -10.76 -9.88 -4.85
C MET A 69 -11.72 -10.54 -5.84
N PRO A 70 -13.03 -10.60 -5.52
CA PRO A 70 -14.05 -11.01 -6.47
C PRO A 70 -13.97 -10.18 -7.76
N ARG A 71 -14.27 -10.82 -8.90
CA ARG A 71 -14.21 -10.23 -10.24
C ARG A 71 -15.07 -8.98 -10.43
N GLU A 72 -16.08 -8.77 -9.58
CA GLU A 72 -16.93 -7.59 -9.61
C GLU A 72 -16.23 -6.33 -9.06
N TYR A 73 -15.07 -6.50 -8.42
CA TYR A 73 -14.31 -5.42 -7.79
C TYR A 73 -12.95 -5.22 -8.45
N ALA A 74 -12.54 -3.96 -8.55
CA ALA A 74 -11.23 -3.56 -8.99
C ALA A 74 -10.73 -2.38 -8.16
N PHE A 75 -9.43 -2.18 -8.12
CA PHE A 75 -8.87 -0.96 -7.57
C PHE A 75 -9.17 0.22 -8.49
N GLY A 76 -9.65 1.32 -7.89
CA GLY A 76 -9.62 2.63 -8.53
C GLY A 76 -8.22 3.23 -8.44
N ARG A 77 -8.14 4.55 -8.24
CA ARG A 77 -6.87 5.23 -8.00
C ARG A 77 -6.28 4.78 -6.65
N VAL A 78 -5.01 4.36 -6.68
CA VAL A 78 -4.22 4.01 -5.49
C VAL A 78 -3.11 5.05 -5.31
N SER A 79 -2.86 5.47 -4.07
CA SER A 79 -1.84 6.46 -3.73
C SER A 79 -1.05 6.02 -2.50
N PHE A 80 0.23 6.36 -2.46
CA PHE A 80 1.16 6.09 -1.36
C PHE A 80 1.53 7.40 -0.67
N ILE A 81 1.62 7.39 0.66
CA ILE A 81 1.96 8.54 1.50
C ILE A 81 2.97 8.16 2.58
#